data_AF-A0A947F7B8-F1
#
_entry.id   AF-A0A947F7B8-F1
#
_cell.length_a   1.000
_cell.length_b   1.000
_cell.length_c   1.000
_cell.angle_alpha   90.00
_cell.angle_beta   90.00
_cell.angle_gamma   90.00
#
_symmetry.space_group_name_H-M   'P 1'
#
loop_
_entity.id
_entity.type
_entity.pdbx_description
1 polymer ?
#
loop_
_entity_poly.entity_id
_entity_poly.type
_entity_poly.pdbx_seq_one_letter_code
_entity_poly.pdbx_strand_id
1 'polypeptide(L)'
;MDRIIVAIATGLYSGTIAKAPGTWGSAFAMVPWYFCRNLSFANYLILLLVLLLVGTLAAGSAENIFDQPDPGCIVIDEIAGIFITLTLAPKHPLAWVLGFLLFR
;
A
#
# COMPACT_ATOMS: atom_id res chain seq x y z
N MET A 1 1.13 -13.89 15.87
CA MET A 1 2.10 -13.13 15.05
C MET A 1 1.64 -13.09 13.61
N ASP A 2 1.24 -14.23 13.05
CA ASP A 2 0.80 -14.43 11.67
C ASP A 2 -0.34 -13.50 11.23
N ARG A 3 -1.35 -13.27 12.09
CA ARG A 3 -2.47 -12.36 11.78
C ARG A 3 -2.02 -10.92 11.50
N ILE A 4 -0.96 -10.45 12.17
CA ILE A 4 -0.44 -9.09 11.98
C ILE A 4 0.32 -9.02 10.65
N ILE A 5 1.14 -10.03 10.37
CA ILE A 5 1.88 -10.16 9.11
C ILE A 5 0.90 -10.17 7.94
N VAL A 6 -0.12 -11.03 8.00
CA VAL A 6 -1.16 -11.11 6.97
C VAL A 6 -1.91 -9.78 6.84
N ALA A 7 -2.28 -9.14 7.95
CA ALA A 7 -2.95 -7.85 7.90
C ALA A 7 -2.09 -6.76 7.23
N ILE A 8 -0.77 -6.75 7.46
CA ILE A 8 0.14 -5.80 6.80
C ILE A 8 0.25 -6.14 5.30
N ALA A 9 0.58 -7.39 4.97
CA ALA A 9 0.81 -7.83 3.60
C ALA A 9 -0.41 -7.64 2.69
N THR A 10 -1.62 -7.84 3.24
CA THR A 10 -2.89 -7.72 2.51
C THR A 10 -3.53 -6.32 2.62
N GLY A 11 -2.86 -5.35 3.25
CA GLY A 11 -3.41 -4.00 3.39
C GLY A 11 -4.68 -3.93 4.23
N LEU A 12 -4.63 -4.43 5.46
CA LEU A 12 -5.78 -4.66 6.35
C LEU A 12 -6.89 -5.49 5.69
N TYR A 13 -6.51 -6.58 5.00
CA TYR A 13 -7.41 -7.47 4.28
C TYR A 13 -8.13 -6.82 3.08
N SER A 14 -7.72 -5.65 2.62
CA SER A 14 -8.25 -5.07 1.37
C SER A 14 -7.93 -5.95 0.15
N GLY A 15 -6.76 -6.57 0.13
CA GLY A 15 -6.36 -7.51 -0.92
C GLY A 15 -7.12 -8.84 -0.90
N THR A 16 -7.92 -9.14 0.12
CA THR A 16 -8.76 -10.36 0.13
C THR A 16 -10.13 -10.15 -0.52
N ILE A 17 -10.46 -8.91 -0.89
CA ILE A 17 -11.69 -8.62 -1.61
C ILE A 17 -11.63 -9.28 -2.99
N ALA A 18 -12.65 -10.07 -3.30
CA ALA A 18 -12.72 -10.82 -4.54
C ALA A 18 -12.74 -9.89 -5.76
N LYS A 19 -12.02 -10.31 -6.81
CA LYS A 19 -11.83 -9.61 -8.09
C LYS A 19 -10.96 -8.34 -7.96
N ALA A 20 -9.87 -8.29 -8.74
CA ALA A 20 -8.91 -7.19 -8.79
C ALA A 20 -8.39 -6.75 -7.40
N PRO A 21 -7.76 -7.66 -6.63
CA PRO A 21 -7.28 -7.37 -5.27
C PRO A 21 -6.32 -6.16 -5.22
N GLY A 22 -5.45 -6.00 -6.21
CA GLY A 22 -4.56 -4.84 -6.29
C GLY A 22 -5.31 -3.50 -6.37
N THR A 23 -6.44 -3.45 -7.09
CA THR A 23 -7.28 -2.25 -7.15
C THR A 23 -7.87 -1.91 -5.78
N TRP A 24 -8.31 -2.91 -5.02
CA TRP A 24 -8.78 -2.70 -3.66
C TRP A 24 -7.66 -2.27 -2.72
N GLY A 25 -6.48 -2.85 -2.84
CA GLY A 25 -5.30 -2.47 -2.07
C GLY A 25 -4.87 -1.02 -2.30
N SER A 26 -4.80 -0.59 -3.55
CA SER A 26 -4.45 0.80 -3.88
C SER A 26 -5.58 1.79 -3.60
N ALA A 27 -6.85 1.40 -3.76
CA ALA A 27 -7.97 2.23 -3.31
C ALA A 27 -7.95 2.42 -1.80
N PHE A 28 -7.65 1.35 -1.05
CA PHE A 28 -7.45 1.41 0.39
C PHE A 28 -6.27 2.32 0.75
N ALA A 29 -5.15 2.25 0.01
CA ALA A 29 -3.96 3.07 0.23
C ALA A 29 -4.22 4.59 0.22
N MET A 30 -5.21 5.04 -0.55
CA MET A 30 -5.62 6.46 -0.60
C MET A 30 -6.07 6.98 0.77
N VAL A 31 -6.65 6.12 1.63
CA VAL A 31 -7.15 6.50 2.95
C VAL A 31 -6.00 6.87 3.90
N PRO A 32 -5.04 5.98 4.24
CA PRO A 32 -3.91 6.35 5.09
C PRO A 32 -3.03 7.42 4.42
N TRP A 33 -2.85 7.37 3.10
CA TRP A 33 -2.11 8.42 2.38
C TRP A 33 -2.74 9.80 2.61
N TYR A 34 -4.07 9.92 2.53
CA TYR A 34 -4.76 11.19 2.75
C TYR A 34 -4.42 11.77 4.13
N PHE A 35 -4.38 10.98 5.19
CA PHE A 35 -4.00 11.46 6.51
C PHE A 35 -2.52 11.84 6.62
N CYS A 36 -1.64 11.20 5.85
CA CYS A 36 -0.20 11.45 5.84
C CYS A 36 0.25 12.57 4.88
N ARG A 37 -0.62 13.05 3.98
CA ARG A 37 -0.27 13.99 2.89
C ARG A 37 0.31 15.35 3.34
N ASN A 38 0.09 15.74 4.60
CA ASN A 38 0.55 17.02 5.16
C ASN A 38 1.78 16.87 6.06
N LEU A 39 2.38 15.69 6.15
CA LEU A 39 3.67 15.51 6.81
C LEU A 39 4.73 16.41 6.16
N SER A 40 5.74 16.80 6.94
CA SER A 40 6.94 17.39 6.36
C SER A 40 7.56 16.40 5.37
N PHE A 41 8.24 16.91 4.34
CA PHE A 41 8.83 16.05 3.31
C PHE A 41 9.76 14.98 3.90
N ALA A 42 10.59 15.35 4.89
CA ALA A 42 11.45 14.41 5.60
C ALA A 42 10.65 13.31 6.33
N ASN A 43 9.59 13.67 7.06
CA ASN A 43 8.76 12.70 7.77
C ASN A 43 7.99 11.78 6.80
N TYR A 44 7.56 12.32 5.65
CA TYR A 44 6.91 11.52 4.61
C TYR A 44 7.88 10.49 4.02
N LEU A 45 9.13 10.86 3.75
CA LEU A 45 10.15 9.94 3.26
C LEU A 45 10.50 8.86 4.29
N ILE A 46 10.59 9.21 5.58
CA ILE A 46 10.79 8.23 6.66
C ILE A 46 9.62 7.24 6.69
N LEU A 47 8.38 7.74 6.63
CA LEU A 47 7.19 6.89 6.59
C LEU A 47 7.22 5.94 5.39
N LEU A 48 7.56 6.46 4.21
CA LEU A 48 7.67 5.66 3.00
C LEU A 48 8.75 4.58 3.11
N LEU A 49 9.91 4.91 3.68
CA LEU A 49 10.98 3.94 3.91
C LEU A 49 10.53 2.84 4.89
N VAL A 50 9.86 3.20 5.97
CA VAL A 50 9.30 2.24 6.93
C VAL A 50 8.26 1.35 6.25
N LEU A 51 7.37 1.93 5.43
CA LEU A 51 6.37 1.18 4.68
C LEU A 51 7.02 0.16 3.74
N LEU A 52 8.06 0.55 3.01
CA LEU A 52 8.79 -0.35 2.11
C LEU A 52 9.49 -1.48 2.86
N LEU A 53 10.20 -1.17 3.96
CA LEU A 53 10.91 -2.17 4.75
C LEU A 53 9.95 -3.16 5.41
N VAL A 54 8.97 -2.65 6.15
CA VAL A 54 7.99 -3.48 6.86
C VAL A 54 7.12 -4.24 5.87
N GLY A 55 6.72 -3.60 4.77
CA GLY A 55 5.92 -4.22 3.71
C GLY A 55 6.64 -5.37 3.03
N THR A 56 7.91 -5.20 2.66
CA THR A 56 8.71 -6.26 2.03
C THR A 56 8.88 -7.46 2.96
N LEU A 57 9.20 -7.21 4.24
CA LEU A 57 9.34 -8.29 5.24
C LEU A 57 8.01 -9.02 5.49
N ALA A 58 6.90 -8.27 5.54
CA ALA A 58 5.57 -8.82 5.72
C ALA A 58 5.12 -9.64 4.50
N ALA A 59 5.40 -9.16 3.28
CA ALA A 59 5.08 -9.87 2.04
C ALA A 59 5.77 -11.24 2.00
N GLY A 60 7.10 -11.29 2.13
CA GLY A 60 7.83 -12.55 2.13
C GLY A 60 7.42 -13.50 3.26
N SER A 61 7.08 -12.97 4.44
CA SER A 61 6.55 -13.79 5.53
C SER A 61 5.13 -14.31 5.22
N ALA A 62 4.29 -13.51 4.57
CA ALA A 62 2.93 -13.89 4.20
C ALA A 62 2.91 -14.97 3.12
N GLU A 63 3.83 -14.96 2.14
CA GLU A 63 3.98 -16.06 1.16
C GLU A 63 4.17 -17.41 1.85
N ASN A 64 5.03 -17.46 2.88
CA ASN A 64 5.25 -18.67 3.68
C ASN A 64 4.02 -19.06 4.50
N ILE A 65 3.22 -18.09 4.98
CA ILE A 65 1.98 -18.35 5.74
C ILE A 65 0.87 -18.89 4.83
N PHE A 66 0.77 -18.37 3.60
CA PHE A 66 -0.21 -18.80 2.61
C PHE A 66 0.20 -20.09 1.89
N ASP A 67 1.45 -20.54 2.05
CA ASP A 67 2.05 -21.68 1.34
C ASP A 67 1.87 -21.57 -0.19
N GLN A 68 1.96 -20.33 -0.68
CA GLN A 68 1.76 -20.00 -2.08
C GLN A 68 2.73 -18.87 -2.46
N PRO A 69 3.51 -19.02 -3.55
CA PRO A 69 4.34 -17.93 -4.06
C PRO A 69 3.45 -16.83 -4.65
N ASP A 70 3.78 -15.57 -4.34
CA ASP A 70 3.07 -14.37 -4.81
C ASP A 70 1.53 -14.50 -4.80
N PRO A 71 0.90 -14.73 -3.63
CA PRO A 71 -0.55 -14.76 -3.53
C PRO A 71 -1.11 -13.41 -3.94
N GLY A 72 -2.04 -13.38 -4.90
CA GLY A 72 -2.60 -12.13 -5.42
C GLY A 72 -3.33 -11.25 -4.38
N CYS A 73 -3.53 -11.73 -3.15
CA CYS A 73 -4.07 -10.94 -2.04
C CYS A 73 -3.02 -10.11 -1.28
N ILE A 74 -1.72 -10.37 -1.50
CA ILE A 74 -0.64 -9.52 -1.03
C ILE A 74 -0.64 -8.26 -1.91
N VAL A 75 -0.90 -7.11 -1.31
CA VAL A 75 -1.11 -5.83 -2.01
C VAL A 75 -0.36 -4.67 -1.33
N ILE A 76 0.63 -5.00 -0.49
CA ILE A 76 1.40 -4.00 0.25
C ILE A 76 2.33 -3.19 -0.67
N ASP A 77 2.76 -3.79 -1.78
CA ASP A 77 3.41 -3.15 -2.91
C ASP A 77 2.50 -2.11 -3.59
N GLU A 78 1.21 -2.42 -3.74
CA GLU A 78 0.22 -1.50 -4.29
C GLU A 78 -0.01 -0.28 -3.39
N ILE A 79 0.02 -0.52 -2.06
CA ILE A 79 -0.05 0.56 -1.08
C ILE A 79 1.20 1.43 -1.14
N ALA A 80 2.39 0.82 -1.16
CA ALA A 80 3.65 1.54 -1.28
C ALA A 80 3.71 2.34 -2.58
N GLY A 81 3.25 1.77 -3.69
CA GLY A 81 3.22 2.42 -5.00
C GLY A 81 2.31 3.65 -5.05
N ILE A 82 1.14 3.64 -4.38
CA ILE A 82 0.32 4.85 -4.22
C ILE A 82 1.05 5.93 -3.44
N PHE A 83 1.70 5.58 -2.32
CA PHE A 83 2.49 6.55 -1.55
C PHE A 83 3.64 7.12 -2.38
N ILE A 84 4.32 6.31 -3.18
CA ILE A 84 5.37 6.77 -4.10
C ILE A 84 4.79 7.73 -5.13
N THR A 85 3.74 7.30 -5.85
CA THR A 85 3.10 8.05 -6.94
C THR A 85 2.66 9.45 -6.48
N LEU A 86 2.12 9.55 -5.26
CA LEU A 86 1.57 10.78 -4.74
C LEU A 86 2.57 11.62 -3.92
N THR A 87 3.84 11.22 -3.81
CA THR A 87 4.87 11.91 -2.99
C THR A 87 4.98 13.40 -3.31
N LEU A 88 4.96 13.76 -4.59
CA LEU A 88 5.10 15.14 -5.08
C LEU A 88 3.85 15.62 -5.81
N ALA A 89 2.72 14.92 -5.66
CA ALA A 89 1.48 15.34 -6.29
C ALA A 89 1.06 16.72 -5.76
N PRO A 90 0.62 17.64 -6.65
CA PRO A 90 0.04 18.91 -6.22
C PRO A 90 -1.06 18.71 -5.19
N LYS A 91 -1.26 19.68 -4.29
CA LYS A 91 -2.35 19.67 -3.29
C LYS A 91 -3.71 19.99 -3.91
N HIS A 92 -4.06 19.27 -4.97
CA HIS A 92 -5.28 19.43 -5.73
C HIS A 92 -5.97 18.06 -5.89
N PRO A 93 -7.24 17.89 -5.51
CA PRO A 93 -7.92 16.59 -5.55
C PRO A 93 -7.87 15.89 -6.91
N LEU A 94 -7.98 16.65 -8.01
CA LEU A 94 -7.85 16.08 -9.36
C LEU A 94 -6.49 15.41 -9.59
N ALA A 95 -5.40 15.96 -9.05
CA ALA A 95 -4.07 15.36 -9.18
C ALA A 95 -3.98 14.02 -8.44
N TRP A 96 -4.70 13.87 -7.32
CA TRP A 96 -4.71 12.62 -6.54
C TRP A 96 -5.52 11.55 -7.25
N VAL A 97 -6.67 11.92 -7.82
CA VAL A 97 -7.49 11.00 -8.64
C VAL A 97 -6.72 10.58 -9.89
N LEU A 98 -6.08 11.53 -10.60
CA LEU A 98 -5.26 11.19 -11.76
C LEU A 98 -4.04 10.34 -11.39
N GLY A 99 -3.38 10.63 -10.27
CA GLY A 99 -2.28 9.81 -9.77
C GLY A 99 -2.71 8.38 -9.48
N PHE A 100 -3.87 8.19 -8.85
CA PHE A 100 -4.47 6.87 -8.64
C PHE A 100 -4.77 6.16 -9.97
N LEU A 101 -5.42 6.85 -10.91
CA LEU A 101 -5.80 6.28 -12.20
C LEU A 101 -4.61 5.95 -13.11
N LEU A 102 -3.51 6.72 -13.04
CA LEU A 102 -2.31 6.48 -13.82
C LEU A 102 -1.43 5.37 -13.24
N PHE A 103 -1.53 5.13 -11.93
CA PHE A 103 -0.85 4.03 -11.26
C PHE A 103 -1.54 2.67 -11.49
N ARG A 104 -2.84 2.68 -11.79
CA ARG A 104 -3.65 1.49 -12.07
C ARG A 104 -3.71 1.17 -13.55
#